data_AF-A0A094D9I8-F1
#
_entry.id   AF-A0A094D9I8-F1
#
_cell.length_a   1.000
_cell.length_b   1.000
_cell.length_c   1.000
_cell.angle_alpha   90.00
_cell.angle_beta   90.00
_cell.angle_gamma   90.00
#
_symmetry.space_group_name_H-M   'P 1'
#
loop_
_entity.id
_entity.type
_entity.pdbx_description
1 polymer ?
#
loop_
_entity_poly.entity_id
_entity_poly.type
_entity_poly.pdbx_seq_one_letter_code
_entity_poly.pdbx_strand_id
1 'polypeptide(L)'
;MRGLQTTLPLLLPALILLHLLAAPYTKVEESFNLQATHDILVHGTPLSDLPTHIRSTYDHIAFPGAVPRTFIGSLILAWLTRAFLHADIFGHARAFGNAVLGTPLHFAHSQLIFHSLVKASAQTTARFILGSLTALSLIRYSKGLSRAYGKSVGGWYVLLQATQFHIPFYASRTLPNTFALLLTTEAARAFLPVPNQNAVGQRSQVRRGIYLLVAAGVIFRAEIALLLTTQVVFLLASRRTDLRTVILAGLPAAFLSIAASVLVDSTFWLRPVWPELASFIFNILHGSSSEWGVSPWHTYFTSSLPKLLLNPLAIPLICASLYLPATKRAAAALVLPQLAYVALYSAQPHKEARFVIYAIPPLTAAAALGASYVWTRRARTVVYRIGALALVGGVG
;
A
#
# COMPACT_ATOMS: atom_id res chain seq x y z
N MET A 1 -18.26 1.14 23.56
CA MET A 1 -16.84 1.23 23.10
C MET A 1 -16.38 0.08 22.19
N ARG A 2 -16.77 -1.19 22.41
CA ARG A 2 -16.37 -2.31 21.51
C ARG A 2 -16.94 -2.18 20.08
N GLY A 3 -18.19 -1.75 19.93
CA GLY A 3 -18.81 -1.54 18.61
C GLY A 3 -18.07 -0.51 17.74
N LEU A 4 -17.65 0.63 18.30
CA LEU A 4 -16.85 1.63 17.58
C LEU A 4 -15.49 1.06 17.11
N GLN A 5 -14.89 0.15 17.87
CA GLN A 5 -13.61 -0.48 17.50
C GLN A 5 -13.75 -1.48 16.34
N THR A 6 -14.94 -2.04 16.15
CA THR A 6 -15.23 -2.96 15.04
C THR A 6 -15.73 -2.24 13.80
N THR A 7 -16.50 -1.17 13.96
CA THR A 7 -17.09 -0.43 12.82
C THR A 7 -16.18 0.63 12.23
N LEU A 8 -15.41 1.35 13.05
CA LEU A 8 -14.57 2.45 12.59
C LEU A 8 -13.60 2.05 11.45
N PRO A 9 -12.90 0.91 11.51
CA PRO A 9 -12.01 0.50 10.41
C PRO A 9 -12.73 0.27 9.07
N LEU A 10 -14.05 0.08 9.05
CA LEU A 10 -14.84 -0.08 7.82
C LEU A 10 -14.96 1.22 7.01
N LEU A 11 -14.61 2.38 7.59
CA LEU A 11 -14.52 3.64 6.85
C LEU A 11 -13.53 3.55 5.69
N LEU A 12 -12.40 2.84 5.87
CA LEU A 12 -11.38 2.72 4.83
C LEU A 12 -11.89 1.99 3.58
N PRO A 13 -12.40 0.74 3.67
CA PRO A 13 -12.95 0.06 2.49
C PRO A 13 -14.18 0.78 1.92
N ALA A 14 -15.03 1.40 2.76
CA ALA A 14 -16.18 2.17 2.28
C ALA A 14 -15.77 3.37 1.43
N LEU A 15 -14.77 4.16 1.87
CA LEU A 15 -14.26 5.30 1.12
C LEU A 15 -13.51 4.88 -0.15
N ILE A 16 -12.74 3.78 -0.10
CA ILE A 16 -12.07 3.23 -1.27
C ILE A 16 -13.11 2.79 -2.32
N LEU A 17 -14.19 2.13 -1.88
CA LEU A 17 -15.30 1.75 -2.75
C LEU A 17 -16.00 2.99 -3.32
N LEU A 18 -16.26 4.02 -2.50
CA LEU A 18 -16.86 5.26 -2.97
C LEU A 18 -16.02 5.90 -4.09
N HIS A 19 -14.69 6.01 -3.91
CA HIS A 19 -13.80 6.56 -4.93
C HIS A 19 -13.72 5.67 -6.18
N LEU A 20 -13.80 4.34 -6.03
CA LEU A 20 -13.87 3.42 -7.17
C LEU A 20 -15.11 3.69 -8.02
N LEU A 21 -16.27 3.86 -7.39
CA LEU A 21 -17.55 4.09 -8.07
C LEU A 21 -17.65 5.51 -8.64
N ALA A 22 -17.15 6.52 -7.92
CA ALA A 22 -17.20 7.92 -8.33
C ALA A 22 -16.16 8.28 -9.41
N ALA A 23 -15.04 7.55 -9.49
CA ALA A 23 -13.97 7.79 -10.46
C ALA A 23 -13.62 6.50 -11.25
N PRO A 24 -14.52 6.05 -12.15
CA PRO A 24 -14.35 4.80 -12.90
C PRO A 24 -13.23 4.88 -13.94
N TYR A 25 -12.88 6.09 -14.39
CA TYR A 25 -11.84 6.34 -15.38
C TYR A 25 -10.43 6.07 -14.85
N THR A 26 -9.55 5.66 -15.75
CA THR A 26 -8.16 5.28 -15.47
C THR A 26 -7.21 6.38 -15.88
N LYS A 27 -6.09 6.48 -15.18
CA LYS A 27 -4.98 7.34 -15.58
C LYS A 27 -4.05 6.59 -16.54
N VAL A 28 -3.28 7.34 -17.33
CA VAL A 28 -2.31 6.80 -18.29
C VAL A 28 -1.32 5.87 -17.61
N GLU A 29 -0.92 6.15 -16.37
CA GLU A 29 0.10 5.37 -15.69
C GLU A 29 -0.44 4.05 -15.08
N GLU A 30 -1.75 3.82 -15.17
CA GLU A 30 -2.40 2.55 -14.83
C GLU A 30 -2.45 1.59 -16.03
N SER A 31 -2.24 2.11 -17.24
CA SER A 31 -2.46 1.42 -18.52
C SER A 31 -1.81 0.04 -18.56
N PHE A 32 -0.50 -0.04 -18.32
CA PHE A 32 0.22 -1.30 -18.42
C PHE A 32 -0.39 -2.40 -17.54
N ASN A 33 -0.55 -2.17 -16.23
CA ASN A 33 -1.05 -3.23 -15.35
C ASN A 33 -2.53 -3.54 -15.61
N LEU A 34 -3.30 -2.54 -16.02
CA LEU A 34 -4.70 -2.72 -16.37
C LEU A 34 -4.83 -3.63 -17.61
N GLN A 35 -4.10 -3.31 -18.69
CA GLN A 35 -4.10 -4.11 -19.91
C GLN A 35 -3.48 -5.48 -19.68
N ALA A 36 -2.37 -5.57 -18.96
CA ALA A 36 -1.79 -6.86 -18.59
C ALA A 36 -2.78 -7.74 -17.79
N THR A 37 -3.56 -7.17 -16.86
CA THR A 37 -4.60 -7.92 -16.15
C THR A 37 -5.73 -8.34 -17.10
N HIS A 38 -6.15 -7.46 -18.01
CA HIS A 38 -7.15 -7.78 -19.03
C HIS A 38 -6.68 -8.93 -19.93
N ASP A 39 -5.49 -8.84 -20.49
CA ASP A 39 -4.95 -9.81 -21.43
C ASP A 39 -4.79 -11.17 -20.78
N ILE A 40 -4.35 -11.23 -19.52
CA ILE A 40 -4.30 -12.49 -18.77
C ILE A 40 -5.69 -13.10 -18.56
N LEU A 41 -6.70 -12.26 -18.29
CA LEU A 41 -8.08 -12.69 -18.07
C LEU A 41 -8.73 -13.23 -19.34
N VAL A 42 -8.52 -12.55 -20.47
CA VAL A 42 -9.17 -12.83 -21.76
C VAL A 42 -8.39 -13.84 -22.60
N HIS A 43 -7.07 -13.69 -22.68
CA HIS A 43 -6.19 -14.46 -23.57
C HIS A 43 -5.38 -15.55 -22.86
N GLY A 44 -5.55 -15.73 -21.55
CA GLY A 44 -4.89 -16.80 -20.81
C GLY A 44 -3.47 -16.44 -20.38
N THR A 45 -2.62 -17.43 -20.10
CA THR A 45 -1.25 -17.23 -19.58
C THR A 45 -0.23 -17.93 -20.49
N PRO A 46 1.06 -17.55 -20.45
CA PRO A 46 2.10 -18.24 -21.22
C PRO A 46 2.24 -19.75 -20.94
N LEU A 47 1.70 -20.23 -19.81
CA LEU A 47 1.69 -21.65 -19.46
C LEU A 47 0.56 -22.41 -20.15
N SER A 48 -0.55 -21.74 -20.46
CA SER A 48 -1.71 -22.32 -21.16
C SER A 48 -1.63 -22.12 -22.68
N ASP A 49 -0.91 -21.10 -23.13
CA ASP A 49 -0.95 -20.61 -24.51
C ASP A 49 0.45 -20.58 -25.16
N LEU A 50 0.51 -20.87 -26.46
CA LEU A 50 1.77 -20.87 -27.22
C LEU A 50 2.37 -19.45 -27.25
N PRO A 51 3.71 -19.29 -27.28
CA PRO A 51 4.37 -17.99 -27.44
C PRO A 51 3.89 -17.17 -28.65
N THR A 52 3.41 -17.85 -29.70
CA THR A 52 2.80 -17.24 -30.89
C THR A 52 1.47 -16.56 -30.57
N HIS A 53 0.69 -17.11 -29.63
CA HIS A 53 -0.57 -16.51 -29.18
C HIS A 53 -0.30 -15.15 -28.52
N ILE A 54 0.59 -15.11 -27.51
CA ILE A 54 0.98 -13.87 -26.81
C ILE A 54 1.44 -12.79 -27.79
N ARG A 55 2.29 -13.16 -28.76
CA ARG A 55 2.81 -12.23 -29.76
C ARG A 55 1.71 -11.56 -30.59
N SER A 56 0.59 -12.25 -30.79
CA SER A 56 -0.53 -11.77 -31.61
C SER A 56 -1.66 -11.10 -30.83
N THR A 57 -1.81 -11.39 -29.53
CA THR A 57 -2.98 -10.96 -28.74
C THR A 57 -2.69 -9.96 -27.64
N TYR A 58 -1.47 -9.92 -27.10
CA TYR A 58 -1.16 -9.07 -25.94
C TYR A 58 -0.81 -7.62 -26.33
N ASP A 59 -1.38 -6.66 -25.61
CA ASP A 59 -1.25 -5.22 -25.86
C ASP A 59 0.20 -4.74 -25.74
N HIS A 60 0.96 -5.23 -24.76
CA HIS A 60 2.35 -4.78 -24.52
C HIS A 60 3.33 -5.16 -25.62
N ILE A 61 2.95 -6.09 -26.52
CA ILE A 61 3.75 -6.44 -27.70
C ILE A 61 3.50 -5.42 -28.83
N ALA A 62 2.25 -5.00 -29.02
CA ALA A 62 1.87 -4.02 -30.04
C ALA A 62 2.22 -2.57 -29.61
N PHE A 63 2.04 -2.27 -28.33
CA PHE A 63 2.29 -0.96 -27.72
C PHE A 63 3.31 -1.08 -26.58
N PRO A 64 4.57 -1.40 -26.89
CA PRO A 64 5.61 -1.46 -25.87
C PRO A 64 5.84 -0.05 -25.31
N GLY A 65 5.64 0.12 -24.00
CA GLY A 65 6.04 1.34 -23.32
C GLY A 65 7.56 1.56 -23.36
N ALA A 66 8.02 2.73 -22.90
CA ALA A 66 9.44 3.10 -22.92
C ALA A 66 10.37 2.08 -22.22
N VAL A 67 9.85 1.40 -21.18
CA VAL A 67 10.56 0.35 -20.44
C VAL A 67 9.61 -0.80 -20.11
N PRO A 68 10.12 -2.05 -20.04
CA PRO A 68 9.33 -3.17 -19.59
C PRO A 68 8.86 -2.95 -18.15
N ARG A 69 7.69 -3.51 -17.83
CA ARG A 69 7.07 -3.49 -16.51
C ARG A 69 6.75 -4.92 -16.09
N THR A 70 6.68 -5.16 -14.78
CA THR A 70 6.43 -6.51 -14.25
C THR A 70 4.98 -6.94 -14.42
N PHE A 71 4.77 -8.19 -14.81
CA PHE A 71 3.48 -8.87 -14.88
C PHE A 71 3.06 -9.47 -13.54
N ILE A 72 3.93 -9.57 -12.53
CA ILE A 72 3.61 -10.26 -11.27
C ILE A 72 2.35 -9.70 -10.59
N GLY A 73 2.24 -8.37 -10.49
CA GLY A 73 1.07 -7.72 -9.89
C GLY A 73 -0.21 -8.01 -10.67
N SER A 74 -0.15 -7.85 -11.99
CA SER A 74 -1.27 -8.10 -12.90
C SER A 74 -1.69 -9.56 -12.96
N LEU A 75 -0.74 -10.49 -12.88
CA LEU A 75 -0.98 -11.93 -12.87
C LEU A 75 -1.72 -12.35 -11.60
N ILE A 76 -1.25 -11.91 -10.43
CA ILE A 76 -1.95 -12.16 -9.15
C ILE A 76 -3.34 -11.55 -9.18
N LEU A 77 -3.47 -10.31 -9.69
CA LEU A 77 -4.75 -9.63 -9.76
C LEU A 77 -5.73 -10.30 -10.72
N ALA A 78 -5.25 -10.74 -11.89
CA ALA A 78 -6.04 -11.50 -12.86
C ALA A 78 -6.50 -12.84 -12.28
N TRP A 79 -5.61 -13.58 -11.61
CA TRP A 79 -5.97 -14.83 -10.96
C TRP A 79 -7.05 -14.65 -9.89
N LEU A 80 -6.91 -13.65 -9.01
CA LEU A 80 -7.92 -13.32 -8.01
C LEU A 80 -9.23 -12.85 -8.65
N THR A 81 -9.16 -12.06 -9.72
CA THR A 81 -10.33 -11.58 -10.46
C THR A 81 -11.07 -12.74 -11.11
N ARG A 82 -10.35 -13.65 -11.79
CA ARG A 82 -10.92 -14.88 -12.36
C ARG A 82 -11.55 -15.75 -11.27
N ALA A 83 -10.83 -16.00 -10.17
CA ALA A 83 -11.35 -16.77 -9.06
C ALA A 83 -12.62 -16.15 -8.47
N PHE A 84 -12.69 -14.82 -8.38
CA PHE A 84 -13.85 -14.10 -7.89
C PHE A 84 -15.03 -14.14 -8.88
N LEU A 85 -14.78 -13.97 -10.18
CA LEU A 85 -15.81 -14.00 -11.22
C LEU A 85 -16.37 -15.41 -11.47
N HIS A 86 -15.52 -16.43 -11.43
CA HIS A 86 -15.89 -17.84 -11.59
C HIS A 86 -16.23 -18.53 -10.25
N ALA A 87 -16.40 -17.76 -9.17
CA ALA A 87 -16.80 -18.31 -7.88
C ALA A 87 -18.28 -18.75 -7.88
N ASP A 88 -18.60 -19.78 -8.67
CA ASP A 88 -19.79 -20.62 -8.46
C ASP A 88 -19.80 -21.23 -7.05
N ILE A 89 -18.66 -21.21 -6.35
CA ILE A 89 -18.50 -21.54 -4.93
C ILE A 89 -19.54 -20.84 -4.04
N PHE A 90 -19.91 -19.58 -4.32
CA PHE A 90 -20.95 -18.91 -3.55
C PHE A 90 -22.36 -19.39 -3.90
N GLY A 91 -22.59 -19.79 -5.15
CA GLY A 91 -23.82 -20.46 -5.58
C GLY A 91 -23.98 -21.83 -4.91
N HIS A 92 -22.90 -22.61 -4.82
CA HIS A 92 -22.87 -23.90 -4.17
C HIS A 92 -22.98 -23.78 -2.64
N ALA A 93 -22.31 -22.81 -2.01
CA ALA A 93 -22.45 -22.53 -0.57
C ALA A 93 -23.86 -22.03 -0.20
N ARG A 94 -24.50 -21.25 -1.08
CA ARG A 94 -25.90 -20.84 -0.98
C ARG A 94 -26.84 -22.02 -1.12
N ALA A 95 -26.62 -22.89 -2.11
CA ALA A 95 -27.43 -24.09 -2.33
C ALA A 95 -27.32 -25.05 -1.14
N PHE A 96 -26.10 -25.28 -0.64
CA PHE A 96 -25.85 -26.09 0.56
C PHE A 96 -26.46 -25.47 1.83
N GLY A 97 -26.27 -24.17 2.05
CA GLY A 97 -26.82 -23.47 3.22
C GLY A 97 -28.35 -23.46 3.23
N ASN A 98 -28.98 -23.23 2.07
CA ASN A 98 -30.43 -23.30 1.91
C ASN A 98 -30.96 -24.75 2.10
N ALA A 99 -30.20 -25.76 1.65
CA ALA A 99 -30.56 -27.16 1.84
C ALA A 99 -30.42 -27.65 3.29
N VAL A 100 -29.47 -27.09 4.06
CA VAL A 100 -29.19 -27.52 5.45
C VAL A 100 -29.97 -26.72 6.50
N LEU A 101 -30.19 -25.42 6.29
CA LEU A 101 -30.77 -24.53 7.31
C LEU A 101 -32.23 -24.16 7.08
N GLY A 102 -32.85 -24.62 5.98
CA GLY A 102 -34.30 -24.45 5.70
C GLY A 102 -34.79 -22.99 5.63
N THR A 103 -33.88 -22.03 5.68
CA THR A 103 -34.15 -20.60 5.59
C THR A 103 -33.42 -20.05 4.37
N PRO A 104 -34.07 -19.24 3.51
CA PRO A 104 -33.35 -18.53 2.47
C PRO A 104 -32.39 -17.56 3.17
N LEU A 105 -31.12 -17.95 3.27
CA LEU A 105 -30.08 -17.03 3.70
C LEU A 105 -30.16 -15.82 2.74
N HIS A 106 -30.55 -14.66 3.25
CA HIS A 106 -30.63 -13.38 2.53
C HIS A 106 -29.24 -12.85 2.10
N PHE A 107 -28.29 -13.75 1.83
CA PHE A 107 -27.03 -13.47 1.13
C PHE A 107 -27.27 -13.03 -0.33
N ALA A 108 -28.48 -13.24 -0.86
CA ALA A 108 -28.87 -12.76 -2.18
C ALA A 108 -28.83 -11.22 -2.29
N HIS A 109 -29.17 -10.47 -1.24
CA HIS A 109 -29.13 -9.01 -1.30
C HIS A 109 -27.69 -8.48 -1.39
N SER A 110 -26.73 -9.05 -0.66
CA SER A 110 -25.33 -8.62 -0.76
C SER A 110 -24.72 -8.95 -2.13
N GLN A 111 -25.11 -10.07 -2.75
CA GLN A 111 -24.67 -10.44 -4.10
C GLN A 111 -25.28 -9.56 -5.19
N LEU A 112 -26.58 -9.30 -5.14
CA LEU A 112 -27.29 -8.46 -6.12
C LEU A 112 -26.84 -7.01 -6.01
N ILE A 113 -26.67 -6.49 -4.78
CA ILE A 113 -26.07 -5.18 -4.52
C ILE A 113 -24.63 -5.17 -5.04
N PHE A 114 -23.82 -6.20 -4.81
CA PHE A 114 -22.44 -6.24 -5.30
C PHE A 114 -22.35 -6.25 -6.83
N HIS A 115 -23.13 -7.10 -7.52
CA HIS A 115 -23.18 -7.15 -8.99
C HIS A 115 -23.78 -5.87 -9.60
N SER A 116 -24.65 -5.18 -8.86
CA SER A 116 -25.22 -3.88 -9.28
C SER A 116 -24.26 -2.71 -9.04
N LEU A 117 -23.45 -2.76 -7.97
CA LEU A 117 -22.47 -1.73 -7.62
C LEU A 117 -21.18 -1.88 -8.44
N VAL A 118 -20.65 -3.09 -8.52
CA VAL A 118 -19.51 -3.45 -9.37
C VAL A 118 -20.10 -3.92 -10.69
N LYS A 119 -20.32 -2.98 -11.62
CA LYS A 119 -20.70 -3.30 -13.00
C LYS A 119 -19.84 -4.47 -13.49
N ALA A 120 -20.45 -5.47 -14.14
CA ALA A 120 -19.85 -6.74 -14.58
C ALA A 120 -18.57 -6.63 -15.45
N SER A 121 -18.02 -5.43 -15.65
CA SER A 121 -16.68 -5.22 -16.19
C SER A 121 -15.61 -5.87 -15.31
N ALA A 122 -14.80 -6.74 -15.92
CA ALA A 122 -13.62 -7.34 -15.30
C ALA A 122 -12.66 -6.29 -14.69
N GLN A 123 -12.55 -5.12 -15.34
CA GLN A 123 -11.80 -3.97 -14.82
C GLN A 123 -12.29 -3.50 -13.45
N THR A 124 -13.60 -3.29 -13.26
CA THR A 124 -14.11 -2.79 -11.97
C THR A 124 -13.93 -3.84 -10.88
N THR A 125 -14.10 -5.13 -11.21
CA THR A 125 -13.84 -6.24 -10.28
C THR A 125 -12.37 -6.32 -9.87
N ALA A 126 -11.44 -6.23 -10.82
CA ALA A 126 -10.01 -6.19 -10.51
C ALA A 126 -9.66 -5.00 -9.61
N ARG A 127 -10.16 -3.81 -9.92
CA ARG A 127 -9.95 -2.61 -9.09
C ARG A 127 -10.59 -2.75 -7.70
N PHE A 128 -11.75 -3.37 -7.59
CA PHE A 128 -12.40 -3.68 -6.31
C PHE A 128 -11.54 -4.61 -5.45
N ILE A 129 -10.99 -5.68 -6.04
CA ILE A 129 -10.12 -6.63 -5.35
C ILE A 129 -8.85 -5.91 -4.86
N LEU A 130 -8.19 -5.15 -5.73
CA LEU A 130 -7.00 -4.38 -5.37
C LEU A 130 -7.29 -3.36 -4.26
N GLY A 131 -8.40 -2.64 -4.36
CA GLY A 131 -8.89 -1.72 -3.34
C GLY A 131 -9.15 -2.40 -1.99
N SER A 132 -9.74 -3.60 -2.03
CA SER A 132 -10.03 -4.40 -0.83
C SER A 132 -8.76 -4.92 -0.17
N LEU A 133 -7.77 -5.38 -0.94
CA LEU A 133 -6.46 -5.77 -0.42
C LEU A 133 -5.75 -4.58 0.22
N THR A 134 -5.85 -3.39 -0.39
CA THR A 134 -5.24 -2.16 0.14
C THR A 134 -5.91 -1.74 1.44
N ALA A 135 -7.25 -1.77 1.47
CA ALA A 135 -8.02 -1.55 2.70
C ALA A 135 -7.62 -2.53 3.80
N LEU A 136 -7.48 -3.81 3.48
CA LEU A 136 -7.07 -4.85 4.44
C LEU A 136 -5.68 -4.56 5.02
N SER A 137 -4.71 -4.18 4.19
CA SER A 137 -3.37 -3.79 4.63
C SER A 137 -3.41 -2.59 5.59
N LEU A 138 -4.16 -1.54 5.25
CA LEU A 138 -4.34 -0.35 6.11
C LEU A 138 -5.05 -0.67 7.43
N ILE A 139 -6.09 -1.52 7.42
CA ILE A 139 -6.80 -1.98 8.62
C ILE A 139 -5.87 -2.81 9.51
N ARG A 140 -5.08 -3.72 8.92
CA ARG A 140 -4.09 -4.52 9.65
C ARG A 140 -3.02 -3.62 10.28
N TYR A 141 -2.59 -2.57 9.57
CA TYR A 141 -1.69 -1.57 10.12
C TYR A 141 -2.32 -0.82 11.30
N SER A 142 -3.56 -0.34 11.19
CA SER A 142 -4.33 0.26 12.31
C SER A 142 -4.45 -0.66 13.53
N LYS A 143 -4.73 -1.96 13.30
CA LYS A 143 -4.76 -2.97 14.37
C LYS A 143 -3.39 -3.19 14.98
N GLY A 144 -2.32 -3.14 14.18
CA GLY A 144 -0.93 -3.14 14.65
C GLY A 144 -0.63 -1.95 15.56
N LEU A 145 -1.01 -0.73 15.14
CA LEU A 145 -0.87 0.49 15.93
C LEU A 145 -1.67 0.42 17.24
N SER A 146 -2.87 -0.14 17.19
CA SER A 146 -3.70 -0.36 18.39
C SER A 146 -3.03 -1.26 19.43
N ARG A 147 -2.30 -2.28 18.96
CA ARG A 147 -1.54 -3.21 19.82
C ARG A 147 -0.25 -2.57 20.33
N ALA A 148 0.45 -1.81 19.49
CA ALA A 148 1.73 -1.19 19.80
C ALA A 148 1.61 0.02 20.75
N TYR A 149 0.62 0.88 20.52
CA TYR A 149 0.52 2.20 21.15
C TYR A 149 -0.84 2.47 21.78
N GLY A 150 -1.75 1.49 21.78
CA GLY A 150 -3.07 1.58 22.38
C GLY A 150 -4.19 1.85 21.38
N LYS A 151 -5.41 1.41 21.73
CA LYS A 151 -6.59 1.42 20.83
C LYS A 151 -6.97 2.81 20.31
N SER A 152 -6.72 3.85 21.10
CA SER A 152 -6.96 5.25 20.72
C SER A 152 -6.13 5.65 19.50
N VAL A 153 -4.86 5.23 19.43
CA VAL A 153 -3.95 5.53 18.29
C VAL A 153 -4.45 4.87 17.00
N GLY A 154 -4.86 3.61 17.05
CA GLY A 154 -5.39 2.93 15.87
C GLY A 154 -6.71 3.54 15.35
N GLY A 155 -7.57 4.03 16.26
CA GLY A 155 -8.77 4.76 15.90
C GLY A 155 -8.49 6.10 15.24
N TRP A 156 -7.60 6.91 15.83
CA TRP A 156 -7.17 8.18 15.22
C TRP A 156 -6.47 7.98 13.89
N TYR A 157 -5.68 6.92 13.72
CA TYR A 157 -5.08 6.59 12.44
C TYR A 157 -6.15 6.36 11.36
N VAL A 158 -7.21 5.60 11.66
CA VAL A 158 -8.29 5.35 10.69
C VAL A 158 -8.99 6.66 10.32
N LEU A 159 -9.32 7.50 11.31
CA LEU A 159 -9.98 8.78 11.10
C LEU A 159 -9.13 9.74 10.25
N LEU A 160 -7.84 9.89 10.59
CA LEU A 160 -6.92 10.74 9.83
C LEU A 160 -6.66 10.18 8.43
N GLN A 161 -6.59 8.85 8.28
CA GLN A 161 -6.40 8.22 6.98
C GLN A 161 -7.64 8.34 6.09
N ALA A 162 -8.84 8.29 6.68
CA ALA A 162 -10.12 8.45 6.01
C ALA A 162 -10.37 9.88 5.52
N THR A 163 -9.83 10.89 6.21
CA THR A 163 -9.91 12.30 5.81
C THR A 163 -8.85 12.73 4.79
N GLN A 164 -7.87 11.87 4.50
CA GLN A 164 -6.91 12.10 3.43
C GLN A 164 -7.47 11.58 2.11
N PHE A 165 -7.54 12.42 1.08
CA PHE A 165 -8.03 12.03 -0.25
C PHE A 165 -7.15 10.97 -0.94
N HIS A 166 -5.82 11.14 -0.87
CA HIS A 166 -4.89 10.46 -1.77
C HIS A 166 -4.88 8.93 -1.61
N ILE A 167 -4.74 8.40 -0.38
CA ILE A 167 -4.64 6.95 -0.17
C ILE A 167 -5.95 6.24 -0.56
N PRO A 168 -7.15 6.64 -0.08
CA PRO A 168 -8.40 6.03 -0.51
C PRO A 168 -8.63 6.11 -2.03
N PHE A 169 -8.26 7.24 -2.66
CA PHE A 169 -8.42 7.43 -4.11
C PHE A 169 -7.51 6.53 -4.95
N TYR A 170 -6.23 6.36 -4.55
CA TYR A 170 -5.27 5.54 -5.29
C TYR A 170 -5.36 4.03 -4.96
N ALA A 171 -5.98 3.65 -3.84
CA ALA A 171 -6.00 2.27 -3.33
C ALA A 171 -6.58 1.22 -4.30
N SER A 172 -7.51 1.60 -5.18
CA SER A 172 -8.14 0.71 -6.17
C SER A 172 -7.55 0.83 -7.58
N ARG A 173 -6.60 1.74 -7.78
CA ARG A 173 -5.99 2.03 -9.09
C ARG A 173 -4.80 1.09 -9.35
N THR A 174 -4.68 0.55 -10.56
CA THR A 174 -3.67 -0.46 -10.93
C THR A 174 -2.28 0.14 -11.17
N LEU A 175 -1.87 1.10 -10.34
CA LEU A 175 -0.52 1.66 -10.39
C LEU A 175 0.48 0.65 -9.80
N PRO A 176 1.71 0.55 -10.35
CA PRO A 176 2.79 -0.19 -9.68
C PRO A 176 2.99 0.28 -8.23
N ASN A 177 2.76 1.58 -7.98
CA ASN A 177 2.82 2.17 -6.65
C ASN A 177 1.77 1.60 -5.69
N THR A 178 0.58 1.24 -6.17
CA THR A 178 -0.48 0.64 -5.33
C THR A 178 -0.11 -0.79 -4.92
N PHE A 179 0.41 -1.59 -5.85
CA PHE A 179 0.92 -2.94 -5.53
C PHE A 179 2.05 -2.88 -4.50
N ALA A 180 3.01 -1.96 -4.70
CA ALA A 180 4.05 -1.69 -3.72
C ALA A 180 3.49 -1.24 -2.36
N LEU A 181 2.49 -0.35 -2.35
CA LEU A 181 1.90 0.21 -1.13
C LEU A 181 1.32 -0.88 -0.21
N LEU A 182 0.75 -1.95 -0.80
CA LEU A 182 0.31 -3.13 -0.04
C LEU A 182 1.44 -3.71 0.81
N LEU A 183 2.57 -3.96 0.17
CA LEU A 183 3.74 -4.60 0.77
C LEU A 183 4.46 -3.66 1.74
N THR A 184 4.62 -2.38 1.38
CA THR A 184 5.27 -1.40 2.27
C THR A 184 4.45 -1.13 3.52
N THR A 185 3.11 -1.13 3.43
CA THR A 185 2.23 -0.96 4.59
C THR A 185 2.27 -2.19 5.51
N GLU A 186 2.29 -3.41 4.96
CA GLU A 186 2.49 -4.62 5.76
C GLU A 186 3.91 -4.70 6.36
N ALA A 187 4.93 -4.18 5.65
CA ALA A 187 6.28 -4.05 6.18
C ALA A 187 6.33 -3.06 7.35
N ALA A 188 5.70 -1.89 7.20
CA ALA A 188 5.57 -0.89 8.26
C ALA A 188 4.88 -1.49 9.50
N ARG A 189 3.86 -2.34 9.31
CA ARG A 189 3.22 -3.09 10.40
C ARG A 189 4.19 -4.03 11.10
N ALA A 190 5.07 -4.70 10.36
CA ALA A 190 6.06 -5.63 10.92
C ALA A 190 7.17 -4.91 11.71
N PHE A 191 7.40 -3.62 11.48
CA PHE A 191 8.36 -2.82 12.26
C PHE A 191 7.77 -2.19 13.52
N LEU A 192 6.47 -2.32 13.76
CA LEU A 192 5.83 -1.84 14.98
C LEU A 192 6.26 -2.69 16.20
N PRO A 193 6.43 -2.08 17.38
CA PRO A 193 6.72 -2.84 18.59
C PRO A 193 5.51 -3.70 18.99
N VAL A 194 5.75 -4.96 19.35
CA VAL A 194 4.72 -5.85 19.89
C VAL A 194 4.96 -6.06 21.39
N PRO A 195 3.97 -5.76 22.25
CA PRO A 195 4.10 -5.96 23.69
C PRO A 195 4.40 -7.43 24.03
N ASN A 196 5.24 -7.66 25.04
CA ASN A 196 5.59 -8.98 25.58
C ASN A 196 6.22 -9.96 24.58
N GLN A 197 6.80 -9.45 23.50
CA GLN A 197 7.47 -10.28 22.51
C GLN A 197 8.93 -10.54 22.91
N ASN A 198 9.36 -11.81 22.81
CA ASN A 198 10.76 -12.17 23.01
C ASN A 198 11.67 -11.69 21.86
N ALA A 199 12.98 -11.69 22.09
CA ALA A 199 13.97 -11.23 21.11
C ALA A 199 13.90 -11.99 19.77
N VAL A 200 13.62 -13.30 19.81
CA VAL A 200 13.47 -14.14 18.61
C VAL A 200 12.29 -13.68 17.77
N GLY A 201 11.14 -13.43 18.41
CA GLY A 201 9.94 -12.94 17.76
C GLY A 201 10.13 -11.55 17.15
N GLN A 202 10.84 -10.66 17.86
CA GLN A 202 11.16 -9.33 17.34
C GLN A 202 12.03 -9.41 16.07
N ARG A 203 13.08 -10.24 16.09
CA ARG A 203 13.94 -10.46 14.91
C ARG A 203 13.14 -11.04 13.74
N SER A 204 12.25 -12.00 13.99
CA SER A 204 11.38 -12.58 12.97
C SER A 204 10.48 -11.54 12.29
N GLN A 205 9.91 -10.60 13.06
CA GLN A 205 9.11 -9.51 12.50
C GLN A 205 9.95 -8.54 11.67
N VAL A 206 11.13 -8.16 12.15
CA VAL A 206 12.06 -7.31 11.37
C VAL A 206 12.45 -7.99 10.06
N ARG A 207 12.80 -9.28 10.10
CA ARG A 207 13.09 -10.06 8.89
C ARG A 207 11.93 -9.99 7.91
N ARG A 208 10.70 -10.27 8.38
CA ARG A 208 9.49 -10.19 7.54
C ARG A 208 9.31 -8.81 6.90
N GLY A 209 9.53 -7.73 7.66
CA GLY A 209 9.46 -6.37 7.12
C GLY A 209 10.50 -6.13 6.02
N ILE A 210 11.73 -6.61 6.22
CA ILE A 210 12.81 -6.54 5.21
C ILE A 210 12.44 -7.36 3.96
N TYR A 211 11.94 -8.59 4.11
CA TYR A 211 11.47 -9.41 2.98
C TYR A 211 10.43 -8.67 2.13
N LEU A 212 9.45 -8.03 2.79
CA LEU A 212 8.38 -7.31 2.11
C LEU A 212 8.89 -6.05 1.39
N LEU A 213 9.79 -5.27 2.00
CA LEU A 213 10.38 -4.09 1.35
C LEU A 213 11.29 -4.47 0.19
N VAL A 214 12.08 -5.54 0.32
CA VAL A 214 12.92 -6.04 -0.77
C VAL A 214 12.05 -6.53 -1.93
N ALA A 215 11.02 -7.33 -1.66
CA ALA A 215 10.09 -7.78 -2.70
C ALA A 215 9.40 -6.60 -3.39
N ALA A 216 8.94 -5.60 -2.62
CA ALA A 216 8.33 -4.40 -3.18
C ALA A 216 9.30 -3.62 -4.09
N GLY A 217 10.56 -3.47 -3.66
CA GLY A 217 11.60 -2.76 -4.39
C GLY A 217 12.07 -3.46 -5.66
N VAL A 218 12.25 -4.78 -5.59
CA VAL A 218 12.78 -5.60 -6.70
C VAL A 218 11.74 -5.87 -7.77
N ILE A 219 10.48 -6.09 -7.36
CA ILE A 219 9.41 -6.48 -8.28
C ILE A 219 8.71 -5.24 -8.84
N PHE A 220 8.28 -4.33 -7.97
CA PHE A 220 7.35 -3.28 -8.39
C PHE A 220 8.03 -1.95 -8.69
N ARG A 221 8.91 -1.45 -7.80
CA ARG A 221 9.43 -0.08 -7.83
C ARG A 221 10.77 0.12 -7.13
N ALA A 222 11.81 0.43 -7.88
CA ALA A 222 13.19 0.55 -7.40
C ALA A 222 13.37 1.62 -6.32
N GLU A 223 12.57 2.70 -6.31
CA GLU A 223 12.75 3.75 -5.30
C GLU A 223 12.52 3.25 -3.86
N ILE A 224 11.80 2.13 -3.68
CA ILE A 224 11.59 1.50 -2.37
C ILE A 224 12.91 0.97 -1.79
N ALA A 225 13.95 0.76 -2.61
CA ALA A 225 15.29 0.47 -2.12
C ALA A 225 15.81 1.59 -1.20
N LEU A 226 15.49 2.87 -1.48
CA LEU A 226 15.84 3.97 -0.57
C LEU A 226 15.06 3.89 0.74
N LEU A 227 13.77 3.56 0.68
CA LEU A 227 12.95 3.35 1.88
C LEU A 227 13.46 2.17 2.72
N LEU A 228 13.88 1.08 2.08
CA LEU A 228 14.53 -0.05 2.74
C LEU A 228 15.82 0.40 3.43
N THR A 229 16.68 1.13 2.73
CA THR A 229 17.94 1.63 3.27
C THR A 229 17.71 2.49 4.50
N THR A 230 16.86 3.51 4.43
CA THR A 230 16.62 4.41 5.57
C THR A 230 15.96 3.68 6.74
N GLN A 231 15.08 2.72 6.46
CA GLN A 231 14.45 1.89 7.49
C GLN A 231 15.46 0.96 8.18
N VAL A 232 16.34 0.30 7.42
CA VAL A 232 17.39 -0.58 7.95
C VAL A 232 18.41 0.22 8.75
N VAL A 233 18.89 1.35 8.24
CA VAL A 233 19.82 2.24 8.96
C VAL A 233 19.21 2.68 10.29
N PHE A 234 17.93 3.07 10.32
CA PHE A 234 17.25 3.41 11.56
C PHE A 234 17.16 2.22 12.53
N LEU A 235 16.85 1.02 12.04
CA LEU A 235 16.74 -0.19 12.89
C LEU A 235 18.10 -0.60 13.48
N LEU A 236 19.19 -0.46 12.73
CA LEU A 236 20.55 -0.70 13.19
C LEU A 236 20.97 0.36 14.23
N ALA A 237 20.76 1.65 13.92
CA ALA A 237 21.07 2.76 14.81
C ALA A 237 20.30 2.68 16.13
N SER A 238 19.04 2.23 16.09
CA SER A 238 18.19 2.02 17.27
C SER A 238 18.41 0.66 17.96
N ARG A 239 19.41 -0.14 17.53
CA ARG A 239 19.73 -1.48 18.03
C ARG A 239 18.53 -2.44 18.06
N ARG A 240 17.57 -2.27 17.15
CA ARG A 240 16.41 -3.15 17.00
C ARG A 240 16.71 -4.36 16.11
N THR A 241 17.81 -4.31 15.37
CA THR A 241 18.32 -5.41 14.54
C THR A 241 19.84 -5.33 14.44
N ASP A 242 20.43 -6.35 13.84
CA ASP A 242 21.86 -6.51 13.62
C ASP A 242 22.14 -6.84 12.14
N LEU A 243 23.38 -6.59 11.69
CA LEU A 243 23.76 -6.77 10.29
C LEU A 243 23.51 -8.19 9.79
N ARG A 244 23.75 -9.21 10.63
CA ARG A 244 23.48 -10.60 10.26
C ARG A 244 22.00 -10.82 9.94
N THR A 245 21.09 -10.31 10.77
CA THR A 245 19.65 -10.41 10.52
C THR A 245 19.24 -9.68 9.23
N VAL A 246 19.83 -8.51 8.97
CA VAL A 246 19.59 -7.74 7.74
C VAL A 246 20.04 -8.52 6.51
N ILE A 247 21.25 -9.06 6.51
CA ILE A 247 21.81 -9.82 5.37
C ILE A 247 21.03 -11.11 5.13
N LEU A 248 20.74 -11.87 6.20
CA LEU A 248 20.00 -13.14 6.12
C LEU A 248 18.52 -12.97 5.77
N ALA A 249 17.95 -11.77 5.91
CA ALA A 249 16.65 -11.44 5.35
C ALA A 249 16.77 -10.91 3.91
N GLY A 250 17.68 -9.97 3.70
CA GLY A 250 17.80 -9.20 2.46
C GLY A 250 18.25 -10.02 1.26
N LEU A 251 19.34 -10.79 1.37
CA LEU A 251 19.89 -11.53 0.23
C LEU A 251 18.93 -12.63 -0.25
N PRO A 252 18.34 -13.48 0.62
CA PRO A 252 17.36 -14.46 0.16
C PRO A 252 16.10 -13.80 -0.41
N ALA A 253 15.63 -12.69 0.19
CA ALA A 253 14.50 -11.95 -0.35
C ALA A 253 14.77 -11.43 -1.76
N ALA A 254 15.95 -10.86 -1.97
CA ALA A 254 16.35 -10.29 -3.25
C ALA A 254 16.48 -11.39 -4.30
N PHE A 255 17.20 -12.48 -3.98
CA PHE A 255 17.33 -13.63 -4.86
C PHE A 255 15.97 -14.21 -5.28
N LEU A 256 15.09 -14.49 -4.32
CA LEU A 256 13.77 -15.05 -4.61
C LEU A 256 12.89 -14.08 -5.42
N SER A 257 12.95 -12.78 -5.13
CA SER A 257 12.16 -11.77 -5.84
C SER A 257 12.66 -11.53 -7.26
N ILE A 258 13.99 -11.51 -7.46
CA ILE A 258 14.60 -11.42 -8.79
C ILE A 258 14.28 -12.68 -9.59
N ALA A 259 14.45 -13.87 -9.00
CA ALA A 259 14.13 -15.13 -9.68
C ALA A 259 12.65 -15.18 -10.10
N ALA A 260 11.73 -14.78 -9.22
CA ALA A 260 10.31 -14.70 -9.53
C ALA A 260 10.02 -13.70 -10.66
N SER A 261 10.60 -12.49 -10.59
CA SER A 261 10.43 -11.46 -11.63
C SER A 261 11.00 -11.92 -12.97
N VAL A 262 12.25 -12.39 -13.01
CA VAL A 262 12.85 -12.88 -14.25
C VAL A 262 12.07 -14.05 -14.83
N LEU A 263 11.63 -15.01 -14.01
CA LEU A 263 10.87 -16.16 -14.50
C LEU A 263 9.52 -15.75 -15.08
N VAL A 264 8.73 -14.97 -14.34
CA VAL A 264 7.41 -14.54 -14.79
C VAL A 264 7.56 -13.57 -15.96
N ASP A 265 8.31 -12.51 -15.79
CA ASP A 265 8.37 -11.40 -16.75
C ASP A 265 9.01 -11.83 -18.07
N SER A 266 10.04 -12.70 -18.06
CA SER A 266 10.65 -13.17 -19.31
C SER A 266 9.70 -14.01 -20.16
N THR A 267 8.75 -14.72 -19.53
CA THR A 267 7.73 -15.49 -20.27
C THR A 267 6.71 -14.58 -20.96
N PHE A 268 6.31 -13.48 -20.33
CA PHE A 268 5.38 -12.50 -20.95
C PHE A 268 6.09 -11.58 -21.95
N TRP A 269 7.34 -11.19 -21.70
CA TRP A 269 8.12 -10.33 -22.59
C TRP A 269 8.80 -11.10 -23.75
N LEU A 270 8.70 -12.43 -23.77
CA LEU A 270 9.28 -13.32 -24.78
C LEU A 270 10.79 -13.15 -24.96
N ARG A 271 11.48 -12.66 -23.92
CA ARG A 271 12.93 -12.47 -23.84
C ARG A 271 13.37 -12.40 -22.38
N PRO A 272 14.61 -12.79 -22.04
CA PRO A 272 15.15 -12.61 -20.69
C PRO A 272 15.10 -11.14 -20.26
N VAL A 273 14.38 -10.83 -19.17
CA VAL A 273 14.27 -9.46 -18.66
C VAL A 273 14.02 -9.44 -17.16
N TRP A 274 14.67 -8.49 -16.48
CA TRP A 274 14.26 -8.01 -15.17
C TRP A 274 13.72 -6.58 -15.33
N PRO A 275 12.39 -6.38 -15.34
CA PRO A 275 11.78 -5.10 -15.69
C PRO A 275 12.25 -3.94 -14.82
N GLU A 276 12.39 -4.17 -13.51
CA GLU A 276 12.77 -3.09 -12.60
C GLU A 276 14.22 -2.65 -12.79
N LEU A 277 15.14 -3.57 -13.09
CA LEU A 277 16.52 -3.21 -13.44
C LEU A 277 16.56 -2.41 -14.76
N ALA A 278 15.80 -2.82 -15.77
CA ALA A 278 15.72 -2.07 -17.03
C ALA A 278 15.16 -0.65 -16.81
N SER A 279 14.11 -0.52 -15.99
CA SER A 279 13.55 0.76 -15.56
C SER A 279 14.56 1.61 -14.79
N PHE A 280 15.36 1.02 -13.90
CA PHE A 280 16.40 1.72 -13.15
C PHE A 280 17.51 2.25 -14.07
N ILE A 281 18.03 1.41 -14.97
CA ILE A 281 19.08 1.80 -15.94
C ILE A 281 18.57 2.97 -16.80
N PHE A 282 17.38 2.85 -17.36
CA PHE A 282 16.79 3.89 -18.21
C PHE A 282 16.57 5.21 -17.46
N ASN A 283 15.94 5.18 -16.29
CA ASN A 283 15.54 6.40 -15.60
C ASN A 283 16.67 7.09 -14.83
N ILE A 284 17.56 6.31 -14.22
CA ILE A 284 18.59 6.79 -13.30
C ILE A 284 19.95 6.88 -13.97
N LEU A 285 20.39 5.83 -14.69
CA LEU A 285 21.72 5.83 -15.30
C LEU A 285 21.76 6.66 -16.58
N HIS A 286 20.72 6.56 -17.43
CA HIS A 286 20.63 7.38 -18.65
C HIS A 286 19.98 8.75 -18.43
N GLY A 287 19.38 9.00 -17.27
CA GLY A 287 18.78 10.30 -16.94
C GLY A 287 17.47 10.63 -17.66
N SER A 288 16.87 9.68 -18.38
CA SER A 288 15.63 9.87 -19.16
C SER A 288 14.41 10.22 -18.32
N SER A 289 14.47 10.06 -16.99
CA SER A 289 13.41 10.54 -16.09
C SER A 289 13.18 12.04 -16.20
N SER A 290 14.21 12.83 -16.53
CA SER A 290 14.12 14.28 -16.69
C SER A 290 13.24 14.74 -17.86
N GLU A 291 13.05 13.90 -18.87
CA GLU A 291 12.20 14.16 -20.04
C GLU A 291 10.71 14.30 -19.67
N TRP A 292 10.31 13.73 -18.53
CA TRP A 292 8.95 13.79 -17.99
C TRP A 292 8.71 15.04 -17.11
N GLY A 293 9.61 16.02 -17.20
CA GLY A 293 9.58 17.26 -16.43
C GLY A 293 10.38 17.19 -15.14
N VAL A 294 10.95 18.32 -14.75
CA VAL A 294 11.78 18.44 -13.54
C VAL A 294 11.17 19.40 -12.54
N SER A 295 11.52 19.24 -11.26
CA SER A 295 11.08 20.14 -10.21
C SER A 295 12.18 20.34 -9.16
N PRO A 296 12.22 21.50 -8.47
CA PRO A 296 13.20 21.77 -7.41
C PRO A 296 13.28 20.65 -6.37
N TRP A 297 14.45 20.47 -5.76
CA TRP A 297 14.69 19.39 -4.78
C TRP A 297 13.67 19.43 -3.62
N HIS A 298 13.30 20.63 -3.15
CA HIS A 298 12.38 20.80 -2.03
C HIS A 298 10.91 20.53 -2.36
N THR A 299 10.53 20.30 -3.63
CA THR A 299 9.12 20.15 -4.05
C THR A 299 8.38 19.05 -3.30
N TYR A 300 9.06 17.97 -2.91
CA TYR A 300 8.43 16.95 -2.07
C TYR A 300 7.99 17.48 -0.70
N PHE A 301 8.81 18.33 -0.06
CA PHE A 301 8.51 18.91 1.24
C PHE A 301 7.54 20.09 1.15
N THR A 302 7.65 20.92 0.10
CA THR A 302 6.84 22.14 -0.02
C THR A 302 5.49 21.89 -0.70
N SER A 303 5.36 20.86 -1.55
CA SER A 303 4.14 20.59 -2.31
C SER A 303 3.59 19.19 -2.07
N SER A 304 4.36 18.13 -2.32
CA SER A 304 3.82 16.77 -2.35
C SER A 304 3.39 16.27 -0.97
N LEU A 305 4.22 16.41 0.07
CA LEU A 305 3.89 15.97 1.43
C LEU A 305 2.69 16.74 2.02
N PRO A 306 2.60 18.08 1.93
CA PRO A 306 1.41 18.80 2.36
C PRO A 306 0.15 18.35 1.62
N LYS A 307 0.23 18.12 0.30
CA LYS A 307 -0.91 17.61 -0.49
C LYS A 307 -1.32 16.21 -0.04
N LEU A 308 -0.37 15.29 0.12
CA LEU A 308 -0.63 13.90 0.51
C LEU A 308 -1.18 13.82 1.95
N LEU A 309 -0.65 14.63 2.87
CA LEU A 309 -1.12 14.79 4.24
C LEU A 309 -2.20 15.89 4.34
N LEU A 310 -3.23 15.80 3.48
CA LEU A 310 -4.22 16.88 3.28
C LEU A 310 -4.92 17.36 4.55
N ASN A 311 -5.08 16.48 5.54
CA ASN A 311 -5.67 16.86 6.82
C ASN A 311 -4.81 17.98 7.48
N PRO A 312 -5.38 19.17 7.74
CA PRO A 312 -4.60 20.32 8.21
C PRO A 312 -3.94 20.09 9.58
N LEU A 313 -4.44 19.12 10.36
CA LEU A 313 -3.87 18.77 11.65
C LEU A 313 -2.75 17.73 11.54
N ALA A 314 -2.57 17.06 10.40
CA ALA A 314 -1.60 15.97 10.28
C ALA A 314 -0.16 16.43 10.60
N ILE A 315 0.32 17.49 9.95
CA ILE A 315 1.67 18.02 10.17
C ILE A 315 1.84 18.55 11.61
N PRO A 316 0.96 19.44 12.14
CA PRO A 316 1.03 19.87 13.53
C PRO A 316 1.06 18.72 14.54
N LEU A 317 0.27 17.66 14.33
CA LEU A 317 0.23 16.49 15.21
C LEU A 317 1.49 15.63 15.12
N ILE A 318 2.11 15.52 13.94
CA ILE A 318 3.42 14.88 13.77
C ILE A 318 4.48 15.66 14.57
N CYS A 319 4.51 16.99 14.43
CA CYS A 319 5.43 17.83 15.18
C CYS A 319 5.20 17.70 16.70
N ALA A 320 3.94 17.74 17.15
CA ALA A 320 3.59 17.55 18.54
C ALA A 320 4.05 16.18 19.07
N SER A 321 3.86 15.10 18.30
CA SER A 321 4.25 13.76 18.74
C SER A 321 5.77 13.56 18.83
N LEU A 322 6.55 14.29 18.01
CA LEU A 322 8.01 14.35 18.10
C LEU A 322 8.51 15.22 19.26
N TYR A 323 7.79 16.28 19.61
CA TYR A 323 8.15 17.18 20.71
C TYR A 323 7.85 16.58 22.08
N LEU A 324 6.69 15.93 22.24
CA LEU A 324 6.22 15.40 23.52
C LEU A 324 7.06 14.20 24.00
N PRO A 325 7.65 14.24 25.21
CA PRO A 325 8.53 13.17 25.71
C PRO A 325 7.89 11.78 25.72
N ALA A 326 6.59 11.71 26.00
CA ALA A 326 5.84 10.44 26.07
C ALA A 326 5.71 9.73 24.71
N THR A 327 5.70 10.48 23.61
CA THR A 327 5.49 9.94 22.25
C THR A 327 6.74 10.03 21.38
N LYS A 328 7.73 10.86 21.73
CA LYS A 328 8.91 11.19 20.92
C LYS A 328 9.62 9.97 20.34
N ARG A 329 9.89 8.93 21.15
CA ARG A 329 10.59 7.72 20.68
C ARG A 329 9.76 6.91 19.68
N ALA A 330 8.45 6.82 19.88
CA ALA A 330 7.54 6.12 18.97
C ALA A 330 7.37 6.92 17.67
N ALA A 331 7.16 8.23 17.77
CA ALA A 331 7.05 9.14 16.64
C ALA A 331 8.33 9.14 15.79
N ALA A 332 9.51 9.21 16.42
CA ALA A 332 10.79 9.16 15.70
C ALA A 332 10.94 7.87 14.86
N ALA A 333 10.50 6.72 15.39
CA ALA A 333 10.54 5.45 14.66
C ALA A 333 9.59 5.39 13.46
N LEU A 334 8.51 6.17 13.48
CA LEU A 334 7.54 6.26 12.39
C LEU A 334 7.90 7.34 11.36
N VAL A 335 8.59 8.41 11.78
CA VAL A 335 8.84 9.60 10.96
C VAL A 335 10.23 9.59 10.32
N LEU A 336 11.29 9.31 11.09
CA LEU A 336 12.66 9.53 10.62
C LEU A 336 13.02 8.71 9.38
N PRO A 337 12.70 7.39 9.28
CA PRO A 337 12.98 6.63 8.06
C PRO A 337 12.26 7.19 6.84
N GLN A 338 11.04 7.70 7.03
CA GLN A 338 10.18 8.18 5.96
C GLN A 338 10.65 9.53 5.43
N LEU A 339 10.99 10.47 6.33
CA LEU A 339 11.52 11.77 5.91
C LEU A 339 12.92 11.66 5.32
N ALA A 340 13.77 10.76 5.86
CA ALA A 340 15.06 10.46 5.25
C ALA A 340 14.88 9.87 3.84
N TYR A 341 13.91 8.98 3.65
CA TYR A 341 13.59 8.43 2.33
C TYR A 341 13.16 9.54 1.36
N VAL A 342 12.23 10.40 1.76
CA VAL A 342 11.78 11.53 0.93
C VAL A 342 12.93 12.49 0.63
N ALA A 343 13.80 12.77 1.59
CA ALA A 343 14.98 13.62 1.41
C ALA A 343 15.97 13.04 0.40
N LEU A 344 16.29 11.75 0.50
CA LEU A 344 17.18 11.08 -0.46
C LEU A 344 16.57 11.03 -1.86
N TYR A 345 15.27 10.71 -1.96
CA TYR A 345 14.58 10.65 -3.24
C TYR A 345 14.40 12.04 -3.88
N SER A 346 14.40 13.11 -3.08
CA SER A 346 14.34 14.50 -3.55
C SER A 346 15.51 14.92 -4.45
N ALA A 347 16.62 14.18 -4.41
CA ALA A 347 17.75 14.37 -5.31
C ALA A 347 17.41 14.02 -6.77
N GLN A 348 16.38 13.22 -7.03
CA GLN A 348 15.94 12.93 -8.39
C GLN A 348 15.27 14.16 -9.03
N PRO A 349 15.66 14.58 -10.26
CA PRO A 349 15.09 15.76 -10.90
C PRO A 349 13.58 15.67 -11.13
N HIS A 350 13.12 14.52 -11.63
CA HIS A 350 11.71 14.24 -11.86
C HIS A 350 11.00 13.84 -10.56
N LYS A 351 9.82 14.43 -10.31
CA LYS A 351 9.10 14.27 -9.05
C LYS A 351 7.62 14.06 -9.29
N GLU A 352 7.10 12.98 -8.74
CA GLU A 352 5.67 12.73 -8.63
C GLU A 352 5.28 12.35 -7.21
N ALA A 353 4.10 12.80 -6.77
CA ALA A 353 3.59 12.53 -5.43
C ALA A 353 3.43 11.02 -5.14
N ARG A 354 3.13 10.21 -6.17
CA ARG A 354 2.97 8.75 -6.01
C ARG A 354 4.27 8.03 -5.64
N PHE A 355 5.44 8.58 -5.98
CA PHE A 355 6.71 7.95 -5.63
C PHE A 355 6.92 7.97 -4.12
N VAL A 356 6.48 9.02 -3.42
CA VAL A 356 6.62 9.15 -1.95
C VAL A 356 5.38 8.69 -1.17
N ILE A 357 4.39 8.08 -1.83
CA ILE A 357 3.11 7.71 -1.19
C ILE A 357 3.28 6.70 -0.05
N TYR A 358 4.36 5.91 -0.07
CA TYR A 358 4.70 4.92 0.97
C TYR A 358 4.99 5.53 2.33
N ALA A 359 5.42 6.79 2.35
CA ALA A 359 5.68 7.52 3.58
C ALA A 359 4.39 7.87 4.34
N ILE A 360 3.24 7.89 3.65
CA ILE A 360 2.00 8.44 4.19
C ILE A 360 1.42 7.61 5.32
N PRO A 361 1.24 6.27 5.21
CA PRO A 361 0.68 5.50 6.33
C PRO A 361 1.49 5.65 7.64
N PRO A 362 2.84 5.55 7.66
CA PRO A 362 3.60 5.78 8.90
C PRO A 362 3.58 7.24 9.40
N LEU A 363 3.58 8.24 8.50
CA LEU A 363 3.45 9.65 8.90
C LEU A 363 2.07 9.94 9.52
N THR A 364 1.00 9.41 8.94
CA THR A 364 -0.36 9.47 9.50
C THR A 364 -0.43 8.74 10.85
N ALA A 365 0.32 7.65 11.04
CA ALA A 365 0.43 6.98 12.34
C ALA A 365 1.11 7.85 13.40
N ALA A 366 2.13 8.64 13.02
CA ALA A 366 2.76 9.61 13.92
C ALA A 366 1.83 10.78 14.27
N ALA A 367 0.99 11.23 13.33
CA ALA A 367 -0.08 12.18 13.63
C ALA A 367 -1.10 11.59 14.61
N ALA A 368 -1.47 10.31 14.43
CA ALA A 368 -2.39 9.61 15.32
C ALA A 368 -1.87 9.45 16.76
N LEU A 369 -0.56 9.31 16.96
CA LEU A 369 0.07 9.37 18.28
C LEU A 369 -0.18 10.73 18.96
N GLY A 370 0.04 11.83 18.23
CA GLY A 370 -0.23 13.19 18.70
C GLY A 370 -1.72 13.40 19.04
N ALA A 371 -2.61 12.98 18.14
CA ALA A 371 -4.05 13.08 18.34
C ALA A 371 -4.51 12.30 19.58
N SER A 372 -4.02 11.06 19.74
CA SER A 372 -4.32 10.23 20.89
C SER A 372 -3.84 10.85 22.19
N TYR A 373 -2.65 11.46 22.20
CA TYR A 373 -2.11 12.13 23.37
C TYR A 373 -2.97 13.31 23.83
N VAL A 374 -3.37 14.17 22.88
CA VAL A 374 -4.25 15.32 23.11
C VAL A 374 -5.63 14.86 23.57
N TRP A 375 -6.24 13.91 22.84
CA TRP A 375 -7.58 13.40 23.13
C TRP A 375 -7.70 12.79 24.53
N THR A 376 -6.69 12.02 24.95
CA THR A 376 -6.70 11.36 26.27
C THR A 376 -6.58 12.38 27.41
N ARG A 377 -5.98 13.55 27.14
CA ARG A 377 -5.78 14.64 28.11
C ARG A 377 -6.79 15.76 28.02
N ARG A 378 -7.83 15.64 27.18
CA ARG A 378 -8.84 16.67 26.94
C ARG A 378 -9.46 17.25 28.21
N ALA A 379 -9.61 16.48 29.29
CA ALA A 379 -10.19 16.98 30.54
C ALA A 379 -9.21 17.80 31.41
N ARG A 380 -7.90 17.71 31.16
CA ARG A 380 -6.84 18.20 32.06
C ARG A 380 -6.64 19.72 32.01
N THR A 381 -6.62 20.33 30.83
CA THR A 381 -6.39 21.77 30.66
C THR A 381 -7.24 22.33 29.53
N VAL A 382 -7.46 23.65 29.51
CA VAL A 382 -8.18 24.34 28.44
C VAL A 382 -7.49 24.13 27.08
N VAL A 383 -6.15 24.14 27.04
CA VAL A 383 -5.36 23.86 25.82
C VAL A 383 -5.71 22.48 25.24
N TYR A 384 -5.80 21.43 26.07
CA TYR A 384 -6.19 20.11 25.57
C TYR A 384 -7.67 20.00 25.22
N ARG A 385 -8.55 20.83 25.81
CA ARG A 385 -9.96 20.93 25.38
C ARG A 385 -10.08 21.54 24.00
N ILE A 386 -9.41 22.67 23.77
CA ILE A 386 -9.35 23.33 22.45
C ILE A 386 -8.73 22.38 21.42
N GLY A 387 -7.62 21.72 21.77
CA GLY A 387 -7.00 20.72 20.90
C GLY A 387 -7.94 19.54 20.58
N ALA A 388 -8.73 19.06 21.53
CA ALA A 388 -9.71 18.02 21.28
C ALA A 388 -10.88 18.48 20.39
N LEU A 389 -11.34 19.74 20.53
CA LEU A 389 -12.32 20.33 19.63
C LEU A 389 -11.76 20.48 18.21
N ALA A 390 -10.50 20.93 18.08
CA ALA A 390 -9.82 20.98 16.79
C ALA A 390 -9.72 19.59 16.16
N LEU A 391 -9.37 18.54 16.92
CA LEU A 391 -9.34 17.17 16.42
C LEU A 391 -10.69 16.68 15.90
N VAL A 392 -11.80 17.06 16.54
CA VAL A 392 -13.15 16.73 16.05
C VAL A 392 -13.44 17.50 14.76
N GLY A 393 -13.19 18.81 14.73
CA GLY A 393 -13.41 19.64 13.54
C GLY A 393 -12.46 19.37 12.37
N GLY A 394 -11.30 18.75 12.61
CA GLY A 394 -10.37 18.33 11.57
C GLY A 394 -10.67 16.95 10.99
N VAL A 395 -11.64 16.22 11.55
CA VAL A 395 -12.04 14.88 11.10
C VAL A 395 -13.50 14.81 10.65
N GLY A 396 -14.37 15.67 11.21
CA GLY A 396 -15.70 15.93 10.68
C GLY A 396 -15.63 16.85 9.48
#